data_AF-A0A955QMN0-F1
#
_entry.id   AF-A0A955QMN0-F1
#
_cell.length_a   1.000
_cell.length_b   1.000
_cell.length_c   1.000
_cell.angle_alpha   90.00
_cell.angle_beta   90.00
_cell.angle_gamma   90.00
#
_symmetry.space_group_name_H-M   'P 1'
#
loop_
_entity.id
_entity.type
_entity.pdbx_description
1 polymer ?
#
loop_
_entity_poly.entity_id
_entity_poly.type
_entity_poly.pdbx_seq_one_letter_code
_entity_poly.pdbx_strand_id
1 'polypeptide(L)'
;SPSDTSLDPKNYYEGSRFSQLRFKPKGNLLRHEFEKGYGPLKEKLISVGLGVNATIIDPLEYLCAGDICPGTLADGTPIYKDDGHIRAFYSRNYCDFIDPIVQLPSLPQES
;
A
#
# COMPACT_ATOMS: atom_id res chain seq x y z
N SER A 1 5.75 -0.97 -0.29
CA SER A 1 4.40 -0.87 0.29
C SER A 1 4.51 -0.92 1.81
N PRO A 2 3.53 -0.40 2.56
CA PRO A 2 3.48 -0.65 4.00
C PRO A 2 3.32 -2.16 4.23
N SER A 3 3.88 -2.65 5.33
CA SER A 3 3.76 -4.05 5.74
C SER A 3 3.67 -4.15 7.26
N ASP A 4 2.68 -4.89 7.75
CA ASP A 4 2.49 -5.20 9.16
C ASP A 4 1.46 -6.32 9.33
N THR A 5 1.51 -7.04 10.45
CA THR A 5 0.51 -8.08 10.76
C THR A 5 -0.92 -7.54 10.84
N SER A 6 -1.10 -6.27 11.21
CA SER A 6 -2.40 -5.59 11.16
C SER A 6 -2.94 -5.49 9.72
N LEU A 7 -2.12 -5.59 8.69
CA LEU A 7 -2.58 -5.59 7.29
C LEU A 7 -2.97 -6.99 6.79
N ASP A 8 -2.60 -8.07 7.49
CA ASP A 8 -2.97 -9.44 7.09
C ASP A 8 -4.46 -9.70 7.35
N PRO A 9 -5.27 -9.99 6.30
CA PRO A 9 -6.70 -10.26 6.46
C PRO A 9 -7.03 -11.45 7.36
N LYS A 10 -6.09 -12.36 7.61
CA LYS A 10 -6.27 -13.46 8.59
C LYS A 10 -6.53 -12.93 9.99
N ASN A 11 -6.03 -11.74 10.31
CA ASN A 11 -6.22 -11.11 11.62
C ASN A 11 -7.54 -10.32 11.74
N TYR A 12 -8.37 -10.30 10.69
CA TYR A 12 -9.65 -9.57 10.67
C TYR A 12 -10.81 -10.44 11.14
N TYR A 13 -10.53 -11.69 11.51
CA TYR A 13 -11.54 -12.61 11.99
C TYR A 13 -11.16 -13.13 13.35
N GLU A 14 -12.14 -13.19 14.24
CA GLU A 14 -12.03 -13.82 15.55
C GLU A 14 -13.04 -14.96 15.67
N GLY A 15 -12.77 -15.89 16.57
CA GLY A 15 -13.58 -17.10 16.76
C GLY A 15 -12.86 -18.36 16.30
N SER A 16 -13.62 -19.43 16.11
CA SER A 16 -13.09 -20.76 15.81
C SER A 16 -14.10 -21.59 15.01
N ARG A 17 -13.73 -22.80 14.60
CA ARG A 17 -14.67 -23.75 13.96
C ARG A 17 -15.80 -24.22 14.88
N PHE A 18 -15.63 -24.07 16.19
CA PHE A 18 -16.60 -24.47 17.22
C PHE A 18 -17.34 -23.28 17.85
N SER A 19 -17.01 -22.06 17.44
CA SER A 19 -17.67 -20.82 17.88
C SER A 19 -18.08 -19.99 16.67
N GLN A 20 -18.76 -18.86 16.90
CA GLN A 20 -19.16 -17.97 15.81
C GLN A 20 -17.93 -17.21 15.28
N LEU A 21 -17.70 -17.26 13.96
CA LEU A 21 -16.72 -16.40 13.29
C LEU A 21 -17.25 -14.96 13.25
N ARG A 22 -16.44 -14.00 13.69
CA ARG A 22 -16.80 -12.58 13.70
C ARG A 22 -15.76 -11.76 12.98
N PHE A 23 -16.23 -10.79 12.19
CA PHE A 23 -15.36 -9.81 11.58
C PHE A 23 -14.95 -8.76 12.62
N LYS A 24 -13.65 -8.54 12.75
CA LYS A 24 -13.01 -7.50 13.56
C LYS A 24 -12.53 -6.41 12.61
N PRO A 25 -13.32 -5.32 12.44
CA PRO A 25 -12.90 -4.24 11.57
C PRO A 25 -11.67 -3.54 12.14
N LYS A 26 -10.76 -3.16 11.24
CA LYS A 26 -9.54 -2.33 11.40
C LYS A 26 -8.22 -3.11 11.38
N GLY A 27 -7.88 -3.58 10.19
CA GLY A 27 -6.50 -3.84 9.84
C GLY A 27 -5.76 -2.58 9.42
N ASN A 28 -5.68 -1.57 10.28
CA ASN A 28 -5.02 -0.31 9.94
C ASN A 28 -3.60 -0.30 10.50
N LEU A 29 -2.65 0.14 9.68
CA LEU A 29 -1.29 0.45 10.11
C LEU A 29 -1.17 1.96 10.35
N LEU A 30 -0.48 2.34 11.42
CA LEU A 30 -0.06 3.72 11.65
C LEU A 30 1.24 3.99 10.87
N ARG A 31 1.22 4.99 9.99
CA ARG A 31 2.34 5.31 9.10
C ARG A 31 3.59 5.69 9.91
N HIS A 32 3.45 6.54 10.93
CA HIS A 32 4.59 6.94 11.75
C HIS A 32 5.24 5.76 12.48
N GLU A 33 4.46 4.78 12.95
CA GLU A 33 5.00 3.58 13.59
C GLU A 33 5.79 2.72 12.59
N PHE A 34 5.28 2.57 11.37
CA PHE A 34 6.00 1.89 10.29
C PHE A 34 7.30 2.61 9.90
N GLU A 35 7.25 3.95 9.83
CA GLU A 35 8.39 4.78 9.47
C GLU A 35 9.51 4.76 10.51
N LYS A 36 9.27 4.38 11.77
CA LYS A 36 10.35 4.16 12.76
C LYS A 36 11.36 3.12 12.30
N GLY A 37 10.90 2.06 11.63
CA GLY A 37 11.77 1.00 11.09
C GLY A 37 12.19 1.25 9.64
N TYR A 38 11.26 1.71 8.80
CA TYR A 38 11.48 1.84 7.36
C TYR A 38 12.07 3.19 6.94
N GLY A 39 11.89 4.24 7.76
CA GLY A 39 12.26 5.63 7.48
C GLY A 39 13.72 5.80 7.02
N PRO A 40 14.72 5.27 7.75
CA PRO A 40 16.12 5.45 7.35
C PRO A 40 16.46 4.88 5.97
N LEU A 41 15.87 3.72 5.62
CA LEU A 41 16.07 3.11 4.29
C LEU A 41 15.37 3.95 3.21
N LYS A 42 14.13 4.37 3.48
CA LYS A 42 13.35 5.25 2.58
C LYS A 42 14.11 6.54 2.29
N GLU A 43 14.58 7.25 3.32
CA GLU A 43 15.34 8.49 3.18
C GLU A 43 16.61 8.30 2.33
N LYS A 44 17.33 7.20 2.53
CA LYS A 44 18.51 6.86 1.73
C LYS A 44 18.15 6.64 0.26
N LEU A 45 17.07 5.91 -0.04
CA LEU A 45 16.63 5.68 -1.42
C LEU A 45 16.20 6.97 -2.11
N ILE A 46 15.47 7.84 -1.40
CA ILE A 46 15.07 9.16 -1.89
C ILE A 46 16.31 10.00 -2.23
N SER A 47 17.28 10.07 -1.31
CA SER A 47 18.52 10.82 -1.51
C SER A 47 19.31 10.36 -2.73
N VAL A 48 19.47 9.04 -2.91
CA VAL A 48 20.16 8.47 -4.08
C VAL A 48 19.42 8.79 -5.38
N GLY A 49 18.09 8.64 -5.40
CA GLY A 49 17.29 8.92 -6.59
C GLY A 49 17.34 10.39 -7.00
N LEU A 50 17.27 11.32 -6.04
CA LEU A 50 17.43 12.74 -6.28
C LEU A 50 18.83 13.07 -6.85
N GLY A 51 19.88 12.39 -6.36
CA GLY A 51 21.25 12.56 -6.85
C GLY A 51 21.46 12.15 -8.32
N VAL A 52 20.54 11.37 -8.89
CA VAL A 52 20.59 10.92 -10.30
C VAL A 52 19.44 11.47 -11.14
N ASN A 53 18.72 12.49 -10.65
CA ASN A 53 17.53 13.07 -11.31
C ASN A 53 16.44 12.03 -11.62
N ALA A 54 16.28 11.02 -10.77
CA ALA A 54 15.18 10.07 -10.89
C ALA A 54 13.86 10.69 -10.41
N THR A 55 12.75 10.26 -11.00
CA THR A 55 11.41 10.54 -10.45
C THR A 55 11.20 9.68 -9.21
N ILE A 56 10.91 10.32 -8.08
CA ILE A 56 10.64 9.64 -6.81
C ILE A 56 9.15 9.37 -6.68
N ILE A 57 8.79 8.11 -6.47
CA ILE A 57 7.47 7.70 -6.00
C ILE A 57 7.63 7.13 -4.60
N ASP A 58 6.96 7.74 -3.63
CA ASP A 58 6.77 7.17 -2.31
C ASP A 58 5.37 6.55 -2.22
N PRO A 59 5.24 5.21 -2.22
CA PRO A 59 3.93 4.57 -2.13
C PRO A 59 3.16 4.91 -0.86
N LEU A 60 3.82 5.32 0.24
CA LEU A 60 3.11 5.69 1.47
C LEU A 60 2.26 6.96 1.32
N GLU A 61 2.62 7.85 0.38
CA GLU A 61 1.82 9.04 0.06
C GLU A 61 0.49 8.69 -0.62
N TYR A 62 0.41 7.53 -1.27
CA TYR A 62 -0.76 7.08 -2.03
C TYR A 62 -1.55 6.00 -1.29
N LEU A 63 -0.86 5.13 -0.56
CA LEU A 63 -1.45 4.00 0.14
C LEU A 63 -1.95 4.34 1.55
N CYS A 64 -1.61 5.52 2.08
CA CYS A 64 -2.02 5.95 3.41
C CYS A 64 -2.83 7.26 3.32
N ALA A 65 -3.91 7.36 4.08
CA ALA A 65 -4.68 8.57 4.27
C ALA A 65 -4.16 9.29 5.52
N GLY A 66 -3.20 10.21 5.32
CA GLY A 66 -2.46 10.83 6.41
C GLY A 66 -1.62 9.80 7.16
N ASP A 67 -1.87 9.66 8.46
CA ASP A 67 -1.13 8.72 9.32
C ASP A 67 -1.74 7.30 9.34
N ILE A 68 -2.83 7.05 8.61
CA ILE A 68 -3.50 5.75 8.60
C ILE A 68 -3.33 5.09 7.23
N CYS A 69 -2.70 3.92 7.21
CA CYS A 69 -2.65 3.05 6.04
C CYS A 69 -3.77 1.99 6.20
N PRO A 70 -4.87 2.09 5.45
CA PRO A 70 -6.02 1.20 5.60
C PRO A 70 -5.71 -0.21 5.09
N GLY A 71 -6.16 -1.24 5.82
CA GLY A 71 -6.11 -2.63 5.35
C GLY A 71 -7.33 -3.07 4.55
N THR A 72 -8.41 -2.28 4.58
CA THR A 72 -9.67 -2.53 3.87
C THR A 72 -10.20 -1.27 3.20
N LEU A 73 -10.92 -1.44 2.10
CA LEU A 73 -11.81 -0.40 1.56
C LEU A 73 -12.97 -0.10 2.52
N ALA A 74 -13.74 0.95 2.24
CA ALA A 74 -14.88 1.36 3.06
C ALA A 74 -15.97 0.28 3.19
N ASP A 75 -16.10 -0.60 2.20
CA ASP A 75 -17.03 -1.74 2.18
C ASP A 75 -16.50 -2.99 2.91
N GLY A 76 -15.29 -2.91 3.49
CA GLY A 76 -14.63 -4.03 4.18
C GLY A 76 -13.80 -4.94 3.26
N THR A 77 -13.75 -4.67 1.95
CA THR A 77 -12.91 -5.43 1.01
C THR A 77 -11.43 -5.31 1.38
N PRO A 78 -10.69 -6.42 1.65
CA PRO A 78 -9.29 -6.34 2.01
C PRO A 78 -8.41 -5.82 0.87
N ILE A 79 -7.54 -4.87 1.18
CA ILE A 79 -6.56 -4.28 0.25
C ILE A 79 -5.38 -5.24 0.05
N TYR A 80 -4.98 -5.94 1.10
CA TYR A 80 -3.82 -6.84 1.12
C TYR A 80 -4.24 -8.31 1.02
N LYS A 81 -3.32 -9.12 0.49
CA LYS A 81 -3.40 -10.57 0.43
C LYS A 81 -2.88 -11.20 1.72
N ASP A 82 -1.83 -10.62 2.28
CA ASP A 82 -1.12 -10.99 3.50
C ASP A 82 -0.58 -9.71 4.18
N ASP A 83 0.45 -9.80 5.00
CA ASP A 83 1.00 -8.71 5.80
C ASP A 83 1.66 -7.57 4.98
N GLY A 84 1.84 -7.69 3.66
CA GLY A 84 2.44 -6.61 2.86
C GLY A 84 2.16 -6.62 1.36
N HIS A 85 1.59 -7.71 0.81
CA HIS A 85 1.30 -7.81 -0.61
C HIS A 85 -0.09 -7.25 -0.94
N ILE A 86 -0.12 -6.23 -1.78
CA ILE A 86 -1.36 -5.63 -2.29
C ILE A 86 -2.07 -6.61 -3.24
N ARG A 87 -3.39 -6.72 -3.14
CA ARG A 87 -4.19 -7.56 -4.05
C ARG A 87 -4.18 -6.99 -5.46
N ALA A 88 -4.17 -7.87 -6.45
CA ALA A 88 -4.19 -7.47 -7.87
C ALA A 88 -5.38 -6.58 -8.24
N PHE A 89 -6.55 -6.78 -7.62
CA PHE A 89 -7.70 -5.86 -7.78
C PHE A 89 -7.36 -4.45 -7.31
N TYR A 90 -6.76 -4.31 -6.12
CA TYR A 90 -6.42 -2.98 -5.61
C TYR A 90 -5.35 -2.32 -6.48
N SER A 91 -4.30 -3.06 -6.84
CA SER A 91 -3.24 -2.56 -7.74
C SER A 91 -3.78 -2.02 -9.06
N ARG A 92 -4.72 -2.73 -9.71
CA ARG A 92 -5.27 -2.32 -11.01
C ARG A 92 -6.20 -1.11 -10.95
N ASN A 93 -6.88 -0.89 -9.82
CA ASN A 93 -7.94 0.11 -9.73
C ASN A 93 -7.56 1.35 -8.89
N TYR A 94 -6.50 1.27 -8.08
CA TYR A 94 -6.16 2.31 -7.11
C TYR A 94 -4.65 2.65 -7.03
N CYS A 95 -3.76 1.91 -7.70
CA CYS A 95 -2.33 2.24 -7.75
C CYS A 95 -1.95 2.96 -9.05
N ASP A 96 -2.75 3.96 -9.44
CA ASP A 96 -2.56 4.80 -10.63
C ASP A 96 -1.28 5.65 -10.59
N PHE A 97 -0.72 5.87 -9.41
CA PHE A 97 0.55 6.59 -9.21
C PHE A 97 1.74 5.98 -9.98
N ILE A 98 1.64 4.73 -10.44
CA ILE A 98 2.66 4.06 -11.26
C ILE A 98 2.47 4.36 -12.77
N ASP A 99 1.26 4.66 -13.20
CA ASP A 99 0.89 4.79 -14.61
C ASP A 99 1.76 5.79 -15.40
N PRO A 100 2.11 6.98 -14.87
CA PRO A 100 2.93 7.95 -15.60
C PRO A 100 4.33 7.45 -15.96
N ILE A 101 4.83 6.40 -15.30
CA ILE A 101 6.16 5.83 -15.55
C ILE A 101 6.09 4.65 -16.52
N VAL A 102 4.98 3.88 -16.50
CA VAL A 102 4.83 2.67 -17.30
C VAL A 102 4.21 2.96 -18.67
N GLN A 103 3.39 4.02 -18.78
CA GLN A 103 2.86 4.45 -20.06
C GLN A 103 3.98 5.05 -20.91
N LEU A 104 4.26 4.44 -22.06
CA LEU A 104 5.08 5.06 -23.08
C LEU A 104 4.35 6.33 -23.58
N PRO A 105 5.03 7.47 -23.76
CA PRO A 105 4.43 8.59 -24.46
C PRO A 105 3.94 8.10 -25.82
N SER A 106 2.68 8.39 -26.16
CA SER A 106 2.14 8.10 -27.49
C SER A 106 3.07 8.74 -28.53
N LEU A 107 3.61 7.94 -29.44
CA LEU A 107 4.37 8.46 -30.58
C LEU A 107 3.50 9.51 -31.30
N PRO A 108 4.06 10.66 -31.69
CA PRO A 108 3.32 11.62 -32.49
C PRO A 108 2.79 10.90 -33.74
N GLN A 109 1.49 11.01 -34.01
CA GLN A 109 0.96 10.56 -35.29
C GLN A 109 1.46 11.53 -36.36
N GLU A 110 2.31 11.07 -37.26
CA GLU A 110 2.66 11.81 -38.47
C GLU A 110 1.39 12.01 -39.29
N SER A 111 1.07 13.29 -39.56
CA SER A 111 0.01 13.74 -40.45
C SER A 111 0.50 13.83 -41.89
#